data_AF-A0A1T5A8P6-F1
#
_entry.id   AF-A0A1T5A8P6-F1
#
_cell.length_a   1.000
_cell.length_b   1.000
_cell.length_c   1.000
_cell.angle_alpha   90.00
_cell.angle_beta   90.00
_cell.angle_gamma   90.00
#
_symmetry.space_group_name_H-M   'P 1'
#
loop_
_entity.id
_entity.type
_entity.pdbx_description
1 polymer ?
#
loop_
_entity_poly.entity_id
_entity_poly.type
_entity_poly.pdbx_seq_one_letter_code
_entity_poly.pdbx_strand_id
1 'polypeptide(L)'
;MLHDAWNDEYDCAVVLSNDSDLAEALRLVRSLGKVVGILCPVAGGPAKDLQMHADFVRPIRSVHLLRSQFPSAIRLPGGSEIRCPSRWYSSPAAQATT
;
A
#
# COMPACT_ATOMS: atom_id res chain seq x y z
N MET A 1 7.16 5.50 -11.82
CA MET A 1 6.73 6.78 -11.22
C MET A 1 7.56 7.93 -11.74
N LEU A 2 8.82 8.12 -11.33
CA LEU A 2 9.56 9.32 -11.75
C LEU A 2 9.80 9.41 -13.28
N HIS A 3 10.18 8.30 -13.93
CA HIS A 3 10.34 8.26 -15.38
C HIS A 3 9.04 8.61 -16.11
N ASP A 4 7.96 7.95 -15.74
CA ASP A 4 6.63 8.15 -16.33
C ASP A 4 6.10 9.58 -16.07
N ALA A 5 6.53 10.23 -14.98
CA ALA A 5 6.22 11.65 -14.72
C ALA A 5 6.85 12.57 -15.77
N TRP A 6 8.09 12.27 -16.16
CA TRP A 6 8.83 13.00 -17.19
C TRP A 6 8.23 12.80 -18.57
N ASN A 7 7.70 11.61 -18.84
CA ASN A 7 7.02 11.28 -20.08
C ASN A 7 5.54 11.72 -20.11
N ASP A 8 5.07 12.37 -19.05
CA ASP A 8 3.67 12.83 -18.93
C ASP A 8 2.64 11.68 -18.98
N GLU A 9 3.00 10.47 -18.52
CA GLU A 9 2.17 9.26 -18.64
C GLU A 9 1.09 9.14 -17.55
N TYR A 10 1.08 10.04 -16.58
CA TYR A 10 0.05 10.10 -15.52
C TYR A 10 -0.08 11.52 -14.95
N ASP A 11 -1.25 11.82 -14.36
CA ASP A 11 -1.49 13.09 -13.65
C ASP A 11 -1.27 12.99 -12.14
N CYS A 12 -1.58 11.80 -11.58
CA CYS A 12 -1.48 11.52 -10.15
C CYS A 12 -0.79 10.19 -9.89
N ALA A 13 0.23 10.20 -9.04
CA ALA A 13 0.86 9.01 -8.51
C ALA A 13 0.32 8.70 -7.10
N VAL A 14 -0.07 7.45 -6.87
CA VAL A 14 -0.44 6.96 -5.54
C VAL A 14 0.58 5.94 -5.07
N VAL A 15 1.32 6.27 -4.01
CA VAL A 15 2.40 5.46 -3.45
C VAL A 15 1.90 4.68 -2.24
N LEU A 16 1.99 3.36 -2.30
CA LEU A 16 1.75 2.45 -1.18
C LEU A 16 3.09 1.90 -0.68
N SER A 17 3.83 2.75 0.04
CA SER A 17 5.12 2.40 0.64
C SER A 17 5.39 3.27 1.87
N ASN A 18 6.20 2.75 2.79
CA ASN A 18 6.74 3.51 3.91
C ASN A 18 8.27 3.64 3.84
N ASP A 19 8.83 3.43 2.65
CA ASP A 19 10.27 3.54 2.38
C ASP A 19 10.66 5.02 2.21
N SER A 20 11.42 5.55 3.17
CA SER A 20 11.87 6.96 3.18
C SER A 20 12.74 7.31 1.98
N ASP A 21 13.40 6.34 1.35
CA ASP A 21 14.30 6.59 0.22
C ASP A 21 13.55 7.11 -1.02
N LEU A 22 12.22 6.95 -1.06
CA LEU A 22 11.39 7.52 -2.13
C LEU A 22 11.20 9.04 -2.02
N ALA A 23 11.53 9.67 -0.88
CA ALA A 23 11.24 11.08 -0.62
C ALA A 23 11.75 12.02 -1.73
N GLU A 24 12.99 11.85 -2.19
CA GLU A 24 13.54 12.67 -3.27
C GLU A 24 12.84 12.44 -4.61
N ALA A 25 12.45 11.20 -4.91
CA ALA A 25 11.68 10.90 -6.11
C ALA A 25 10.30 11.57 -6.07
N LEU A 26 9.62 11.57 -4.92
CA LEU A 26 8.35 12.28 -4.72
C LEU A 26 8.52 13.80 -4.93
N ARG A 27 9.59 14.38 -4.37
CA ARG A 27 9.92 15.80 -4.53
C ARG A 27 10.10 16.18 -6.01
N LEU A 28 10.82 15.35 -6.77
CA LEU A 28 11.04 15.56 -8.20
C LEU A 28 9.73 15.43 -9.01
N VAL A 29 8.94 14.38 -8.75
CA VAL A 29 7.63 14.19 -9.40
C VAL A 29 6.71 15.39 -9.18
N ARG A 30 6.68 15.91 -7.95
CA ARG A 30 5.91 17.12 -7.63
C ARG A 30 6.43 18.36 -8.36
N SER A 31 7.75 18.48 -8.52
CA SER A 31 8.35 19.58 -9.29
C SER A 31 7.98 19.56 -10.79
N LEU A 32 7.59 18.39 -11.32
CA LEU A 32 7.03 18.21 -12.66
C LEU A 32 5.52 18.51 -12.73
N GLY A 33 4.93 19.04 -11.65
CA GLY A 33 3.52 19.41 -11.58
C GLY A 33 2.56 18.23 -11.36
N LYS A 34 3.07 17.04 -11.07
CA LYS A 34 2.26 15.85 -10.80
C LYS A 34 1.75 15.83 -9.37
N VAL A 35 0.54 15.30 -9.17
CA VAL A 35 -0.03 15.08 -7.83
C VAL A 35 0.54 13.79 -7.24
N VAL A 36 0.93 13.84 -5.96
CA VAL A 36 1.47 12.68 -5.23
C VAL A 36 0.63 12.37 -4.00
N GLY A 37 0.03 11.19 -3.96
CA GLY A 37 -0.71 10.67 -2.83
C GLY A 37 0.02 9.52 -2.13
N ILE A 38 -0.08 9.44 -0.80
CA ILE A 38 0.43 8.29 -0.04
C ILE A 38 -0.74 7.51 0.56
N LEU A 39 -0.75 6.19 0.36
CA LEU A 39 -1.59 5.27 1.11
C LEU A 39 -0.74 4.56 2.15
N CYS A 40 -1.09 4.68 3.42
CA CYS A 40 -0.30 4.11 4.51
C CYS A 40 -1.15 3.17 5.39
N PRO A 41 -0.78 1.88 5.54
CA PRO A 41 -1.47 0.95 6.44
C PRO A 41 -0.99 1.02 7.90
N VAL A 42 0.06 1.79 8.18
CA VAL A 42 0.73 1.81 9.49
C VAL A 42 0.05 2.79 10.44
N ALA A 43 -0.19 2.33 11.67
CA ALA A 43 -0.63 3.20 12.76
C ALA A 43 0.47 4.21 13.11
N GLY A 44 0.16 5.50 13.08
CA GLY A 44 1.15 6.58 13.23
C GLY A 44 1.47 7.32 11.92
N GLY A 45 0.99 6.81 10.78
CA GLY A 45 1.15 7.46 9.48
C GLY A 45 2.46 7.09 8.76
N PRO A 46 2.67 7.63 7.54
CA PRO A 46 3.87 7.36 6.77
C PRO A 46 5.10 8.06 7.36
N ALA A 47 6.29 7.66 6.92
CA ALA A 47 7.54 8.33 7.24
C ALA A 47 7.44 9.85 6.96
N LYS A 48 8.00 10.66 7.86
CA LYS A 48 7.87 12.13 7.81
C LYS A 48 8.40 12.71 6.49
N ASP A 49 9.50 12.17 5.99
CA ASP A 49 10.14 12.63 4.74
C ASP A 49 9.25 12.37 3.53
N LEU A 50 8.53 11.24 3.52
CA LEU A 50 7.52 10.96 2.50
C LEU A 50 6.33 11.92 2.62
N GLN A 51 5.85 12.13 3.85
CA GLN A 51 4.71 13.00 4.11
C GLN A 51 4.98 14.44 3.65
N MET A 52 6.22 14.93 3.76
CA MET A 52 6.63 16.26 3.34
C MET A 52 6.43 16.51 1.84
N HIS A 53 6.54 15.47 1.02
CA HIS A 53 6.47 15.57 -0.44
C HIS A 53 5.14 15.06 -1.04
N ALA A 54 4.18 14.68 -0.19
CA ALA A 54 2.86 14.26 -0.63
C ALA A 54 1.85 15.43 -0.60
N ASP A 55 0.95 15.46 -1.58
CA ASP A 55 -0.20 16.36 -1.62
C ASP A 55 -1.35 15.86 -0.73
N PHE A 56 -1.45 14.54 -0.55
CA PHE A 56 -2.39 13.96 0.39
C PHE A 56 -1.89 12.63 0.95
N VAL A 57 -2.34 12.32 2.16
CA VAL A 57 -2.13 11.03 2.81
C VAL A 57 -3.48 10.43 3.16
N ARG A 58 -3.72 9.16 2.77
CA ARG A 58 -4.91 8.42 3.17
C ARG A 58 -4.52 7.15 3.94
N PRO A 59 -5.11 6.92 5.11
CA PRO A 59 -4.85 5.69 5.86
C PRO A 59 -5.56 4.50 5.20
N ILE A 60 -4.86 3.37 5.10
CA ILE A 60 -5.48 2.08 4.81
C ILE A 60 -5.98 1.50 6.13
N ARG A 61 -7.30 1.51 6.32
CA ARG A 61 -7.96 1.01 7.52
C ARG A 61 -8.26 -0.48 7.40
N SER A 62 -8.47 -1.17 8.52
CA SER A 62 -8.81 -2.60 8.55
C SER A 62 -10.04 -2.94 7.69
N VAL A 63 -11.02 -2.03 7.58
CA VAL A 63 -12.19 -2.21 6.70
C VAL A 63 -11.81 -2.30 5.22
N HIS A 64 -10.77 -1.58 4.77
CA HIS A 64 -10.29 -1.68 3.40
C HIS A 64 -9.67 -3.06 3.15
N LEU A 65 -8.90 -3.59 4.11
CA LEU A 65 -8.30 -4.91 4.00
C LEU A 65 -9.36 -6.02 4.02
N LEU A 66 -10.32 -5.95 4.94
CA LEU A 66 -11.41 -6.93 5.05
C LEU A 66 -12.24 -7.04 3.77
N ARG A 67 -12.49 -5.90 3.10
CA ARG A 67 -13.25 -5.86 1.84
C ARG A 67 -12.44 -6.27 0.62
N SER A 68 -11.11 -6.33 0.73
CA SER A 68 -10.18 -6.64 -0.36
C SER A 68 -9.58 -8.05 -0.26
N GLN A 69 -10.19 -8.94 0.51
CA GLN A 69 -9.76 -10.34 0.58
C GLN A 69 -10.30 -11.13 -0.61
N PHE A 70 -9.48 -12.05 -1.12
CA PHE A 70 -9.98 -13.09 -2.03
C PHE A 70 -10.98 -14.02 -1.31
N PRO A 71 -11.83 -14.75 -2.05
CA PRO A 71 -12.63 -15.83 -1.49
C PRO A 71 -11.76 -16.89 -0.80
N SER A 72 -12.37 -17.67 0.10
CA SER A 72 -11.68 -18.72 0.85
C SER A 72 -11.15 -19.87 -0.02
N ALA A 73 -11.63 -19.99 -1.27
CA ALA A 73 -11.10 -20.89 -2.28
C ALA A 73 -11.02 -20.17 -3.64
N ILE A 74 -9.91 -20.32 -4.34
CA ILE A 74 -9.67 -19.76 -5.67
C ILE A 74 -9.32 -20.92 -6.62
N ARG A 75 -10.02 -21.01 -7.75
CA ARG A 75 -9.68 -21.95 -8.82
C ARG A 75 -8.67 -21.32 -9.77
N LEU A 76 -7.60 -22.04 -10.08
CA LEU A 76 -6.54 -21.60 -10.98
C LEU A 76 -6.81 -22.07 -12.43
N PRO A 77 -6.16 -21.44 -13.42
CA PRO A 77 -6.03 -22.02 -14.74
C PRO A 77 -5.41 -23.42 -14.65
N GLY A 78 -6.09 -24.44 -15.20
CA GLY A 78 -5.69 -25.85 -15.08
C GLY A 78 -6.51 -26.68 -14.10
N GLY A 79 -7.47 -26.07 -13.38
CA GLY A 79 -8.47 -26.78 -12.59
C GLY A 79 -8.06 -27.11 -11.14
N SER A 80 -6.84 -26.76 -10.73
CA SER A 80 -6.41 -26.84 -9.34
C SER A 80 -7.07 -25.75 -8.48
N GLU A 81 -7.20 -26.02 -7.18
CA GLU A 81 -7.84 -25.12 -6.22
C GLU A 81 -6.88 -24.77 -5.09
N ILE A 82 -6.73 -23.47 -4.81
CA ILE A 82 -6.02 -22.96 -3.62
C ILE A 82 -7.07 -22.60 -2.58
N ARG A 83 -6.89 -23.08 -1.33
CA ARG A 83 -7.73 -22.72 -0.19
C ARG A 83 -6.95 -21.90 0.82
N CYS A 84 -7.59 -20.89 1.38
CA CYS A 84 -7.04 -20.10 2.47
C CYS A 84 -6.79 -21.01 3.69
N PRO A 85 -5.57 -21.06 4.26
CA PRO A 85 -5.28 -21.87 5.43
C PRO A 85 -6.14 -21.43 6.63
N SER A 86 -6.82 -22.39 7.28
CA SER A 86 -7.69 -22.11 8.45
C SER A 86 -6.97 -21.37 9.57
N ARG A 87 -5.67 -21.64 9.76
CA ARG A 87 -4.81 -20.98 10.76
C ARG A 87 -4.65 -19.47 10.57
N TRP A 88 -4.94 -18.91 9.39
CA TRP A 88 -4.84 -17.46 9.14
C TRP A 88 -5.98 -16.66 9.77
N TYR A 89 -7.07 -17.31 10.18
CA TYR A 89 -8.17 -16.70 10.92
C TYR A 89 -8.05 -16.86 12.45
N SER A 90 -7.02 -17.56 12.93
CA SER A 90 -6.76 -17.71 14.37
C SER A 90 -6.09 -16.45 14.91
N SER A 91 -6.77 -15.73 15.80
CA SER A 91 -6.32 -14.47 16.40
C SER A 91 -4.95 -14.60 17.10
N PRO A 92 -4.08 -13.57 17.14
CA PRO A 92 -2.76 -13.62 17.80
C PRO A 92 -2.79 -13.65 19.34
N ALA A 93 -3.93 -13.92 19.98
CA ALA A 93 -4.08 -13.77 21.43
C ALA A 93 -3.56 -14.95 22.28
N ALA A 94 -2.89 -15.94 21.67
CA ALA A 94 -2.52 -17.19 22.36
C ALA A 94 -1.02 -17.44 22.58
N GLN A 95 -0.14 -16.43 22.41
CA GLN A 95 1.33 -16.64 22.52
C GLN A 95 2.06 -15.68 23.48
N ALA A 96 1.38 -15.13 24.49
CA ALA A 96 2.03 -14.33 25.53
C ALA A 96 1.72 -14.87 26.93
N THR A 97 2.11 -16.12 27.22
CA THR A 97 2.36 -16.58 28.59
C THR A 97 3.24 -17.83 28.57
N THR A 98 4.53 -17.68 28.85
CA THR A 98 5.38 -18.60 29.63
C THR A 98 6.67 -17.85 29.94
#